data_AF-A0A523XS58-F1
#
_entry.id   AF-A0A523XS58-F1
#
_cell.length_a   1.000
_cell.length_b   1.000
_cell.length_c   1.000
_cell.angle_alpha   90.00
_cell.angle_beta   90.00
_cell.angle_gamma   90.00
#
_symmetry.space_group_name_H-M   'P 1'
#
loop_
_entity.id
_entity.type
_entity.pdbx_description
1 polymer ?
#
loop_
_entity_poly.entity_id
_entity_poly.type
_entity_poly.pdbx_seq_one_letter_code
_entity_poly.pdbx_strand_id
1 'polypeptide(L)' 'MIKIAIVTDGLSSMPAELIKQYDIKVVPQVLIWGDETFLDCVDITPSEFYARLETAEVMPTTS' A
#
# COMPACT_ATOMS: atom_id res chain seq x y z
N MET A 1 2.56 -12.61 -30.99
CA MET A 1 2.48 -12.98 -29.57
C MET A 1 1.72 -11.90 -28.82
N ILE A 2 0.81 -12.28 -27.94
CA ILE A 2 0.06 -11.34 -27.09
C ILE A 2 0.95 -10.97 -25.90
N LYS A 3 1.06 -9.67 -25.59
CA LYS A 3 1.72 -9.19 -24.37
C LYS A 3 0.67 -9.06 -23.27
N ILE A 4 0.93 -9.64 -22.11
CA ILE A 4 0.07 -9.60 -20.94
C ILE A 4 0.81 -8.84 -19.83
N ALA A 5 0.11 -7.94 -19.15
CA ALA A 5 0.58 -7.26 -17.95
C ALA A 5 -0.31 -7.65 -16.77
N ILE A 6 0.29 -7.84 -15.60
CA ILE A 6 -0.42 -8.15 -14.35
C ILE A 6 -0.22 -6.96 -13.41
N VAL A 7 -1.34 -6.39 -12.96
CA VAL A 7 -1.36 -5.26 -12.04
C VAL A 7 -2.32 -5.59 -10.90
N THR A 8 -1.93 -5.27 -9.67
CA THR A 8 -2.73 -5.47 -8.46
C THR A 8 -2.59 -4.28 -7.51
N ASP A 9 -3.48 -4.19 -6.53
CA ASP A 9 -3.34 -3.26 -5.41
C ASP A 9 -2.49 -3.84 -4.26
N GLY A 10 -2.04 -2.96 -3.36
CA GLY A 10 -1.21 -3.31 -2.20
C GLY A 10 -1.91 -4.16 -1.12
N LEU A 11 -3.23 -4.32 -1.16
CA LEU A 11 -3.99 -5.05 -0.12
C LEU A 11 -3.91 -6.57 -0.29
N SER A 12 -3.57 -7.01 -1.51
CA SER A 12 -3.48 -8.42 -1.90
C SER A 12 -2.39 -9.25 -1.16
N SER A 13 -1.54 -8.63 -0.32
CA SER A 13 -0.53 -9.28 0.54
C SER A 13 0.20 -10.45 -0.15
N MET A 14 0.78 -10.19 -1.32
CA MET A 14 1.43 -11.21 -2.14
C MET A 14 2.88 -11.47 -1.70
N PRO A 15 3.37 -12.73 -1.79
CA PRO A 15 4.78 -13.03 -1.63
C PRO A 15 5.66 -12.30 -2.66
N ALA A 16 6.74 -11.67 -2.19
CA ALA A 16 7.68 -10.91 -3.03
C ALA A 16 8.30 -11.75 -4.17
N GLU A 17 8.51 -13.05 -3.93
CA GLU A 17 8.98 -14.02 -4.93
C GLU A 17 8.04 -14.07 -6.16
N LEU A 18 6.72 -14.07 -5.94
CA LEU A 18 5.73 -14.12 -7.02
C LEU A 18 5.63 -12.80 -7.78
N ILE A 19 5.69 -11.68 -7.05
CA ILE A 19 5.70 -10.33 -7.65
C ILE A 19 6.87 -10.23 -8.63
N LYS A 20 8.06 -10.68 -8.20
CA LYS A 20 9.27 -10.68 -9.02
C LYS A 20 9.19 -11.68 -10.18
N GLN A 21 8.71 -12.89 -9.93
CA GLN A 21 8.63 -13.95 -10.94
C GLN A 21 7.76 -13.56 -12.13
N TYR A 22 6.64 -12.88 -11.88
CA TYR A 22 5.64 -12.55 -12.91
C TYR A 22 5.63 -11.09 -13.34
N ASP A 23 6.61 -10.28 -12.89
CA ASP A 23 6.68 -8.83 -13.11
C ASP A 23 5.36 -8.10 -12.77
N ILE A 24 4.77 -8.49 -11.65
CA ILE A 24 3.49 -7.92 -11.19
C ILE A 24 3.74 -6.49 -10.74
N LYS A 25 2.98 -5.54 -11.29
CA LYS A 25 3.02 -4.15 -10.82
C LYS A 25 2.04 -4.00 -9.67
N VAL A 26 2.54 -3.61 -8.51
CA VAL A 26 1.71 -3.34 -7.33
C VAL A 26 1.51 -1.84 -7.23
N VAL A 27 0.25 -1.42 -7.20
CA VAL A 27 -0.15 -0.03 -6.97
C VAL A 27 -0.40 0.14 -5.47
N PRO A 28 0.34 1.03 -4.78
CA PRO A 28 0.16 1.24 -3.34
C PRO A 28 -1.20 1.89 -3.05
N GLN A 29 -1.76 1.56 -1.90
CA GLN A 29 -2.97 2.19 -1.38
C GLN A 29 -2.65 3.59 -0.89
N VAL A 30 -3.56 4.54 -1.11
CA VAL A 30 -3.42 5.91 -0.58
C VAL A 30 -4.09 5.98 0.80
N LEU A 31 -3.31 6.44 1.79
CA LEU A 31 -3.73 6.70 3.14
C LEU A 31 -3.81 8.21 3.37
N ILE A 32 -4.98 8.69 3.80
CA ILE A 32 -5.24 10.11 4.05
C ILE A 32 -5.42 10.31 5.55
N TRP A 33 -4.61 11.20 6.13
CA TRP A 33 -4.62 11.48 7.57
C TRP A 33 -4.68 12.99 7.82
N GLY A 34 -5.89 13.52 7.95
CA GLY A 34 -6.08 14.97 7.96
C GLY A 34 -5.66 15.57 6.62
N ASP A 35 -4.67 16.47 6.66
CA ASP A 35 -4.11 17.13 5.46
C ASP A 35 -2.89 16.39 4.88
N GLU A 36 -2.47 15.28 5.51
CA GLU A 36 -1.35 14.47 5.04
C GLU A 36 -1.82 13.28 4.20
N THR A 37 -1.00 12.87 3.24
CA THR A 37 -1.25 11.71 2.38
C THR A 37 0.00 10.85 2.30
N PHE A 38 -0.17 9.54 2.42
CA PHE A 38 0.89 8.54 2.39
C PHE A 38 0.55 7.43 1.40
N LEU A 39 1.55 6.89 0.73
CA LEU A 39 1.45 5.63 0.00
C LEU A 39 1.80 4.48 0.96
N ASP A 40 0.86 3.55 1.14
CA ASP A 40 1.04 2.38 2.00
C ASP A 40 2.24 1.54 1.56
N CYS A 41 3.03 1.10 2.54
CA CYS A 41 4.28 0.35 2.37
C CYS A 41 5.37 1.06 1.54
N VAL A 42 5.18 2.34 1.19
CA VAL A 42 6.16 3.18 0.48
C VAL A 42 6.58 4.35 1.37
N ASP A 43 5.62 5.18 1.79
CA ASP A 43 5.85 6.35 2.64
C ASP A 43 5.63 6.05 4.13
N ILE A 44 4.83 5.02 4.44
CA ILE A 44 4.50 4.60 5.80
C ILE A 44 4.52 3.07 5.92
N THR A 45 5.16 2.57 6.97
CA THR A 45 5.15 1.14 7.30
C THR A 45 3.96 0.76 8.17
N PRO A 46 3.53 -0.51 8.18
CA PRO A 46 2.49 -0.98 9.10
C PRO A 46 2.79 -0.64 10.57
N SER A 47 4.04 -0.78 11.00
CA SER A 47 4.46 -0.44 12.37
C SER A 47 4.27 1.05 12.70
N GLU A 48 4.63 1.94 11.78
CA GLU A 48 4.46 3.39 11.96
C GLU A 48 2.97 3.78 11.94
N PHE A 49 2.20 3.16 11.04
CA PHE A 49 0.76 3.31 10.98
C PHE A 49 0.11 2.98 12.33
N TYR A 50 0.39 1.81 12.90
CA TYR A 50 -0.22 1.40 14.16
C TYR A 50 0.26 2.25 15.35
N ALA A 51 1.54 2.59 15.41
CA ALA A 51 2.06 3.49 16.45
C ALA A 51 1.39 4.87 16.41
N ARG A 52 1.15 5.42 15.22
CA ARG A 52 0.43 6.68 15.04
C ARG A 52 -1.05 6.53 15.41
N LEU A 53 -1.68 5.41 15.03
CA LEU A 53 -3.10 5.15 15.27
C LEU A 53 -3.47 5.14 16.76
N GLU A 54 -2.59 4.63 17.63
CA GLU A 54 -2.82 4.57 19.09
C GLU A 54 -3.10 5.93 19.74
N THR A 55 -2.56 7.00 19.17
CA THR A 55 -2.64 8.36 19.72
C THR A 55 -3.36 9.34 18.80
N ALA A 56 -3.96 8.84 17.72
CA ALA A 56 -4.54 9.68 16.68
C ALA A 56 -5.86 10.33 17.12
N GLU A 57 -5.89 11.66 17.11
CA GLU A 57 -7.12 12.44 17.34
C GLU A 57 -8.03 12.44 16.10
N VAL A 58 -7.44 12.40 14.91
CA VAL A 58 -8.13 12.28 13.62
C VAL A 58 -7.94 10.86 13.12
N MET A 59 -9.02 10.18 12.74
CA MET A 59 -8.93 8.84 12.16
C MET A 59 -8.51 8.91 10.68
N PRO A 60 -7.67 7.98 10.21
CA PRO A 60 -7.30 7.93 8.80
C PRO A 60 -8.46 7.45 7.94
N THR A 61 -8.38 7.78 6.65
CA THR A 61 -9.26 7.26 5.61
C THR A 61 -8.44 6.77 4.41
N THR A 62 -9.07 6.03 3.52
CA THR A 62 -8.46 5.57 2.26
C THR A 62 -9.25 6.11 1.07
N SER A 63 -8.62 6.21 -0.10
CA SER A 63 -9.26 6.64 -1.36
C SER A 63 -9.53 5.48 -2.31
#